data_AF-A0A496QBH4-F1
#
_entry.id   AF-A0A496QBH4-F1
#
_cell.length_a   1.000
_cell.length_b   1.000
_cell.length_c   1.000
_cell.angle_alpha   90.00
_cell.angle_beta   90.00
_cell.angle_gamma   90.00
#
_symmetry.space_group_name_H-M   'P 1'
#
loop_
_entity.id
_entity.type
_entity.pdbx_description
1 polymer ?
#
loop_
_entity_poly.entity_id
_entity_poly.type
_entity_poly.pdbx_seq_one_letter_code
_entity_poly.pdbx_strand_id
1 'polypeptide(L)' 'KRVLPALVEGLSYEGMHIHNSDDAQYVFANMALDSYPQSEIEEIIKDMLEYCKLDTLAMVEIHKKLIELSQSD' A
#
# COMPACT_ATOMS: atom_id res chain seq x y z
N LYS A 1 -2.13 5.25 -6.36
CA LYS A 1 -2.28 3.83 -6.77
C LYS A 1 -3.67 3.57 -7.32
N ARG A 2 -3.84 3.64 -8.64
CA ARG A 2 -5.18 3.62 -9.30
C ARG A 2 -5.54 2.29 -9.97
N VAL A 3 -4.55 1.45 -10.25
CA VAL A 3 -4.74 0.19 -10.99
C VAL A 3 -5.55 -0.82 -10.19
N LEU A 4 -5.24 -1.00 -8.89
CA LEU A 4 -5.95 -1.93 -8.01
C LEU A 4 -7.48 -1.68 -7.99
N PRO A 5 -7.98 -0.51 -7.59
CA PRO A 5 -9.43 -0.27 -7.53
C PRO A 5 -10.11 -0.24 -8.90
N ALA A 6 -9.36 -0.05 -10.00
CA ALA A 6 -9.90 -0.11 -11.34
C ALA A 6 -10.10 -1.54 -11.84
N LEU A 7 -9.36 -2.52 -11.32
CA LEU A 7 -9.41 -3.92 -11.74
C LEU A 7 -10.08 -4.85 -10.72
N VAL A 8 -9.98 -4.52 -9.43
CA VAL A 8 -10.46 -5.36 -8.34
C VAL A 8 -11.38 -4.53 -7.44
N GLU A 9 -12.69 -4.77 -7.57
CA GLU A 9 -13.70 -4.11 -6.74
C GLU A 9 -13.49 -4.43 -5.25
N GLY A 10 -13.71 -3.44 -4.40
CA GLY A 10 -13.61 -3.60 -2.95
C GLY A 10 -12.18 -3.55 -2.36
N LEU A 11 -11.13 -3.46 -3.20
CA LEU A 11 -9.76 -3.22 -2.74
C LEU A 11 -9.27 -1.83 -3.16
N SER A 12 -8.93 -1.00 -2.18
CA SER A 12 -8.36 0.33 -2.39
C SER A 12 -7.44 0.73 -1.24
N TYR A 13 -6.66 1.79 -1.45
CA TYR A 13 -5.83 2.43 -0.40
C TYR A 13 -6.59 3.57 0.30
N GLU A 14 -7.90 3.69 0.09
CA GLU A 14 -8.70 4.77 0.64
C GLU A 14 -8.81 4.64 2.17
N GLY A 15 -8.67 5.76 2.87
CA GLY A 15 -8.71 5.79 4.34
C GLY A 15 -7.40 5.37 5.02
N MET A 16 -6.39 4.91 4.28
CA MET A 16 -5.06 4.64 4.84
C MET A 16 -4.29 5.94 5.06
N HIS A 17 -3.51 6.01 6.14
CA HIS A 17 -2.64 7.16 6.40
C HIS A 17 -1.49 7.25 5.38
N ILE A 18 -0.97 6.09 4.97
CA ILE A 18 0.02 5.95 3.90
C ILE A 18 -0.64 5.23 2.73
N HIS A 19 -0.84 5.94 1.63
CA HIS A 19 -1.67 5.46 0.52
C HIS A 19 -1.00 5.56 -0.86
N ASN A 20 0.25 6.01 -0.93
CA ASN A 20 1.01 6.11 -2.16
C ASN A 20 2.52 5.86 -1.94
N SER A 21 3.26 5.69 -3.04
CA SER A 21 4.67 5.33 -2.98
C SER A 21 5.58 6.45 -2.48
N ASP A 22 5.26 7.70 -2.79
CA ASP A 22 6.06 8.86 -2.39
C ASP A 22 5.95 9.08 -0.87
N ASP A 23 4.74 8.98 -0.32
CA ASP A 23 4.49 9.06 1.13
C ASP A 23 5.24 7.94 1.86
N ALA A 24 5.16 6.71 1.37
CA ALA A 24 5.82 5.56 1.99
C ALA A 24 7.35 5.71 2.00
N GLN A 25 7.94 6.22 0.90
CA GLN A 25 9.37 6.51 0.84
C GLN A 25 9.77 7.63 1.80
N TYR A 26 8.97 8.70 1.86
CA TYR A 26 9.20 9.82 2.77
C TYR A 26 9.16 9.37 4.23
N VAL A 27 8.11 8.65 4.63
CA VAL A 27 7.95 8.14 6.00
C VAL A 27 9.11 7.22 6.37
N PHE A 28 9.44 6.26 5.50
CA PHE A 28 10.56 5.35 5.74
C PHE A 28 11.90 6.08 5.92
N ALA A 29 12.19 7.06 5.06
CA ALA A 29 13.43 7.83 5.15
C ALA A 29 13.50 8.64 6.47
N ASN A 30 12.40 9.29 6.86
CA ASN A 30 12.36 10.05 8.11
C ASN A 30 12.44 9.17 9.36
N MET A 31 11.86 7.96 9.32
CA MET A 31 12.07 6.95 10.37
C MET A 31 13.55 6.56 10.48
N ALA A 32 14.22 6.30 9.35
CA ALA A 32 15.64 5.93 9.34
C ALA A 32 16.57 7.05 9.81
N LEU A 33 16.10 8.30 9.76
CA LEU A 33 16.82 9.49 10.21
C LEU A 33 16.41 9.93 11.63
N ASP A 34 15.65 9.12 12.37
CA ASP A 34 15.12 9.44 13.70
C ASP A 34 14.40 10.80 13.75
N SER A 35 13.71 11.15 12.66
CA SER A 35 13.07 12.47 12.48
C SER A 35 11.65 12.55 13.06
N TYR A 36 11.18 11.48 13.72
CA TYR A 36 9.87 11.42 14.38
C TYR A 36 9.99 11.36 15.90
N PRO A 37 9.02 11.91 16.65
CA PRO A 37 8.95 11.71 18.10
C PRO A 37 8.82 10.22 18.44
N GLN A 38 9.50 9.79 19.51
CA GLN A 38 9.43 8.40 19.97
C GLN A 38 8.00 7.93 20.28
N SER A 39 7.11 8.85 20.69
CA SER A 39 5.70 8.57 20.97
C SER A 39 4.87 8.25 19.72
N GLU A 40 5.36 8.57 18.52
CA GLU A 40 4.63 8.38 17.26
C GLU A 40 5.18 7.19 16.45
N ILE A 41 6.40 6.74 16.72
CA ILE A 41 7.09 5.68 15.96
C ILE A 41 6.27 4.39 15.86
N GLU A 42 5.60 3.97 16.94
CA GLU A 42 4.85 2.71 16.95
C GLU A 42 3.65 2.75 15.98
N GLU A 43 2.90 3.85 15.95
CA GLU A 43 1.78 4.01 15.01
C GLU A 43 2.28 4.18 13.56
N ILE A 44 3.38 4.91 13.35
CA ILE A 44 3.98 5.06 12.02
C ILE A 44 4.43 3.69 11.46
N ILE A 45 5.04 2.84 12.30
CA ILE A 45 5.41 1.47 11.91
C ILE A 45 4.18 0.66 11.52
N LYS A 46 3.10 0.78 12.30
CA LYS A 46 1.85 0.07 12.05
C LYS A 46 1.22 0.49 10.72
N ASP A 47 1.14 1.80 10.45
CA ASP A 47 0.63 2.33 9.18
C ASP A 47 1.48 1.89 7.99
N MET A 48 2.82 1.90 8.13
CA MET A 48 3.75 1.40 7.11
C MET A 48 3.54 -0.10 6.84
N LEU A 49 3.33 -0.91 7.88
CA LEU A 49 3.09 -2.35 7.73
C LEU A 49 1.75 -2.64 7.06
N GLU A 50 0.69 -1.87 7.39
CA GLU A 50 -0.61 -2.00 6.74
C GLU A 50 -0.51 -1.67 5.24
N TYR A 51 0.19 -0.57 4.90
CA TYR A 51 0.48 -0.20 3.52
C TYR A 51 1.27 -1.30 2.78
N CYS A 52 2.36 -1.79 3.36
CA CYS A 52 3.20 -2.84 2.74
C CYS A 52 2.43 -4.14 2.52
N LYS A 53 1.56 -4.51 3.47
CA LYS A 53 0.69 -5.69 3.36
C LYS A 53 -0.28 -5.54 2.19
N LEU A 54 -1.01 -4.43 2.12
CA LEU A 54 -1.96 -4.19 1.03
C LEU A 54 -1.22 -4.08 -0.31
N ASP A 55 -0.04 -3.45 -0.36
CA ASP A 55 0.71 -3.31 -1.59
C ASP A 55 1.19 -4.64 -2.18
N THR A 56 1.63 -5.54 -1.30
CA THR A 56 2.01 -6.90 -1.70
C THR A 56 0.78 -7.67 -2.20
N LEU A 57 -0.34 -7.56 -1.49
CA LEU A 57 -1.59 -8.21 -1.89
C LEU A 57 -2.12 -7.66 -3.22
N ALA A 58 -2.02 -6.35 -3.44
CA ALA A 58 -2.48 -5.69 -4.65
C ALA A 58 -1.85 -6.30 -5.90
N MET A 59 -0.55 -6.60 -5.86
CA MET A 59 0.15 -7.24 -6.98
C MET A 59 -0.39 -8.64 -7.29
N VAL A 60 -0.71 -9.42 -6.25
CA VAL A 60 -1.28 -10.76 -6.42
C VAL A 60 -2.68 -10.70 -7.02
N GLU A 61 -3.54 -9.83 -6.50
CA GLU A 61 -4.93 -9.71 -6.97
C GLU A 61 -5.02 -9.10 -8.38
N ILE A 62 -4.19 -8.09 -8.69
CA ILE A 62 -4.07 -7.56 -10.05
C ILE A 62 -3.62 -8.66 -11.02
N HIS A 63 -2.60 -9.44 -10.65
CA HIS A 63 -2.09 -10.51 -11.49
C HIS A 63 -3.15 -11.60 -11.76
N LYS A 64 -3.88 -12.04 -10.71
CA LYS A 64 -5.02 -12.97 -10.85
C LYS A 64 -6.06 -12.40 -11.80
N LYS A 65 -6.42 -11.12 -11.64
CA LYS A 65 -7.44 -10.49 -12.48
C LYS A 65 -7.03 -10.41 -13.95
N LEU A 66 -5.77 -10.09 -14.22
CA LEU A 66 -5.23 -10.05 -15.59
C LEU A 66 -5.25 -11.44 -16.23
N ILE A 67 -4.94 -12.50 -15.47
CA ILE A 67 -5.06 -13.88 -15.96
C ILE A 67 -6.51 -14.21 -16.33
N GLU A 68 -7.47 -13.92 -15.44
CA GLU A 68 -8.90 -14.14 -15.72
C GLU A 68 -9.35 -13.44 -17.01
N LEU A 69 -8.99 -12.15 -17.17
CA LEU A 69 -9.33 -11.37 -18.36
C LEU A 69 -8.66 -11.90 -19.63
N SER A 70 -7.45 -12.45 -19.53
CA SER A 70 -6.74 -13.04 -20.68
C SER A 70 -7.29 -14.40 -21.13
N GLN A 71 -8.08 -15.06 -20.27
CA GLN A 71 -8.68 -16.38 -20.50
C GLN A 71 -10.18 -16.30 -20.81
N SER A 72 -10.76 -15.11 -20.71
CA SER A 72 -12.16 -14.87 -21.03
C SER A 72 -12.28 -14.54 -22.52
N ASP A 73 -12.62 -15.54 -23.33
CA ASP A 73 -12.98 -15.40 -24.75
C ASP A 73 -14.38 -14.79 -24.95
#